data_AF-A0A936VCP4-F1
#
_entry.id   AF-A0A936VCP4-F1
#
_cell.length_a   1.000
_cell.length_b   1.000
_cell.length_c   1.000
_cell.angle_alpha   90.00
_cell.angle_beta   90.00
_cell.angle_gamma   90.00
#
_symmetry.space_group_name_H-M   'P 1'
#
loop_
_entity.id
_entity.type
_entity.pdbx_description
1 polymer ?
#
loop_
_entity_poly.entity_id
_entity_poly.type
_entity_poly.pdbx_seq_one_letter_code
_entity_poly.pdbx_strand_id
1 'polypeptide(L)'
;MALRVRGRADHSFVLQRAAGILCSAEVRSVLVTMLTLCDGKAARYLLEVLSADGEVPDEECIRAFARHADCVVRLKVVVLCRAQSERYRTILEELRHDGHPRVRREVLCCLWQLADEAERVALLNSALLDNAGSVRETAIWYARKSGFDLEAFAAQALAQAAPETRAMVSLLGLMTTLKMREASGYARAALNSGTAAVRARRLLILFRRSVTLRMSLLRTLWPTAPTKVARQARLIISRGQIALTHDQYLRAVKKLLSSGCMERALIVCALMAIWGRLEGLFICLGESRSDEDRQLVRQALLNWERQQGCSAIRIDANERGRLTLLLNDRRIRDIVSSERLLAFALQTNGLWADG
;
A
#
# COMPACT_ATOMS: atom_id res chain seq x y z
N MET A 1 19.57 -19.83 17.02
CA MET A 1 18.17 -19.33 16.89
C MET A 1 17.18 -20.02 17.83
N ALA A 2 17.09 -21.36 17.82
CA ALA A 2 16.10 -22.09 18.64
C ALA A 2 16.18 -21.78 20.15
N LEU A 3 17.41 -21.65 20.70
CA LEU A 3 17.63 -21.35 22.12
C LEU A 3 17.15 -19.94 22.51
N ARG A 4 17.41 -18.92 21.68
CA ARG A 4 17.00 -17.52 21.91
C ARG A 4 15.48 -17.32 21.88
N VAL A 5 14.79 -18.02 20.98
CA VAL A 5 13.35 -17.82 20.74
C VAL A 5 12.48 -18.54 21.77
N ARG A 6 12.93 -19.68 22.29
CA ARG A 6 12.09 -20.52 23.15
C ARG A 6 12.04 -20.04 24.60
N GLY A 7 13.03 -19.28 25.08
CA GLY A 7 13.00 -18.60 26.39
C GLY A 7 12.75 -19.48 27.62
N ARG A 8 12.84 -20.82 27.48
CA ARG A 8 12.44 -21.79 28.52
C ARG A 8 13.51 -21.99 29.60
N ALA A 9 14.74 -21.52 29.36
CA ALA A 9 15.84 -21.49 30.32
C ALA A 9 16.76 -20.32 29.99
N ASP A 10 17.60 -19.91 30.94
CA ASP A 10 18.64 -18.92 30.67
C ASP A 10 19.78 -19.56 29.86
N HIS A 11 19.90 -19.13 28.60
CA HIS A 11 20.96 -19.58 27.69
C HIS A 11 21.99 -18.47 27.45
N SER A 12 21.98 -17.40 28.25
CA SER A 12 22.87 -16.24 28.10
C SER A 12 24.34 -16.65 27.98
N PHE A 13 24.80 -17.54 28.85
CA PHE A 13 26.18 -18.05 28.84
C PHE A 13 26.54 -18.82 27.54
N VAL A 14 25.66 -19.71 27.08
CA VAL A 14 25.89 -20.49 25.86
C VAL A 14 25.89 -19.57 24.63
N LEU A 15 24.98 -18.60 24.60
CA LEU A 15 24.89 -17.61 23.53
C LEU A 15 26.11 -16.68 23.52
N GLN A 16 26.63 -16.26 24.67
CA GLN A 16 27.86 -15.48 24.79
C GLN A 16 29.08 -16.27 24.32
N ARG A 17 29.20 -17.55 24.71
CA ARG A 17 30.32 -18.39 24.27
C ARG A 17 30.28 -18.64 22.76
N ALA A 18 29.09 -18.90 22.20
CA ALA A 18 28.92 -19.04 20.76
C ALA A 18 29.23 -17.73 20.01
N ALA A 19 28.83 -16.57 20.55
CA ALA A 19 29.18 -15.27 20.01
C ALA A 19 30.70 -15.06 19.97
N GLY A 20 31.41 -15.39 21.06
CA GLY A 20 32.86 -15.31 21.13
C GLY A 20 33.57 -16.13 20.04
N ILE A 21 33.08 -17.35 19.76
CA ILE A 21 33.61 -18.19 18.67
C ILE A 21 33.32 -17.55 17.29
N LEU A 22 32.11 -17.03 17.08
CA LEU A 22 31.72 -16.40 15.81
C LEU A 22 32.49 -15.11 15.52
N CYS A 23 32.99 -14.43 16.55
CA CYS A 23 33.84 -13.24 16.41
C CYS A 23 35.32 -13.58 16.21
N SER A 24 35.74 -14.85 16.33
CA SER A 24 37.15 -15.23 16.17
C SER A 24 37.62 -15.07 14.72
N ALA A 25 38.90 -14.76 14.53
CA ALA A 25 39.47 -14.55 13.21
C ALA A 25 39.45 -15.84 12.36
N GLU A 26 39.58 -17.02 12.98
CA GLU A 26 39.62 -18.30 12.25
C GLU A 26 38.28 -18.65 11.59
N VAL A 27 37.16 -18.19 12.15
CA VAL A 27 35.81 -18.53 11.66
C VAL A 27 35.29 -17.49 10.64
N ARG A 28 35.99 -16.37 10.47
CA ARG A 28 35.48 -15.21 9.74
C ARG A 28 35.25 -15.47 8.24
N SER A 29 36.20 -16.09 7.55
CA SER A 29 36.08 -16.43 6.13
C SER A 29 34.95 -17.43 5.86
N VAL A 30 34.76 -18.37 6.79
CA VAL A 30 33.63 -19.32 6.77
C VAL A 30 32.31 -18.58 7.01
N LEU A 31 32.30 -17.63 7.93
CA LEU A 31 31.12 -16.84 8.24
C LEU A 31 30.68 -16.00 7.04
N VAL A 32 31.58 -15.27 6.37
CA VAL A 32 31.29 -14.52 5.13
C VAL A 32 30.66 -15.43 4.07
N THR A 33 31.20 -16.63 3.87
CA THR A 33 30.64 -17.61 2.94
C THR A 33 29.24 -18.04 3.36
N MET A 34 29.05 -18.40 4.64
CA MET A 34 27.79 -18.88 5.17
C MET A 34 26.70 -17.80 5.20
N LEU A 35 27.06 -16.52 5.28
CA LEU A 35 26.10 -15.42 5.22
C LEU A 35 25.30 -15.41 3.92
N THR A 36 25.89 -15.84 2.80
CA THR A 36 25.17 -15.94 1.53
C THR A 36 24.16 -17.08 1.48
N LEU A 37 24.32 -18.08 2.36
CA LEU A 37 23.53 -19.31 2.39
C LEU A 37 22.49 -19.34 3.53
N CYS A 38 22.66 -18.48 4.54
CA CYS A 38 21.83 -18.49 5.73
C CYS A 38 20.49 -17.76 5.53
N ASP A 39 19.49 -18.13 6.34
CA ASP A 39 18.21 -17.43 6.31
C ASP A 39 18.31 -16.02 6.93
N GLY A 40 17.31 -15.19 6.64
CA GLY A 40 17.29 -13.80 7.11
C GLY A 40 17.26 -13.64 8.64
N LYS A 41 16.76 -14.62 9.41
CA LYS A 41 16.76 -14.55 10.88
C LYS A 41 18.15 -14.83 11.44
N ALA A 42 18.85 -15.82 10.88
CA ALA A 42 20.22 -16.13 11.21
C ALA A 42 21.14 -14.96 10.85
N ALA A 43 21.04 -14.42 9.63
CA ALA A 43 21.84 -13.26 9.19
C ALA A 43 21.65 -12.04 10.10
N ARG A 44 20.41 -11.72 10.47
CA ARG A 44 20.12 -10.60 11.39
C ARG A 44 20.79 -10.76 12.75
N TYR A 45 20.81 -11.98 13.28
CA TYR A 45 21.45 -12.26 14.55
C TYR A 45 22.97 -12.24 14.45
N LEU A 46 23.53 -12.82 13.39
CA LEU A 46 24.97 -12.75 13.15
C LEU A 46 25.42 -11.29 13.05
N LEU A 47 24.66 -10.45 12.37
CA LEU A 47 24.94 -9.03 12.31
C LEU A 47 24.87 -8.37 13.70
N GLU A 48 23.88 -8.71 14.53
CA GLU A 48 23.77 -8.22 15.92
C GLU A 48 24.97 -8.65 16.80
N VAL A 49 25.43 -9.89 16.64
CA VAL A 49 26.57 -10.44 17.39
C VAL A 49 27.88 -9.79 16.96
N LEU A 50 28.11 -9.68 15.64
CA LEU A 50 29.33 -9.09 15.10
C LEU A 50 29.38 -7.57 15.27
N SER A 51 28.24 -6.93 15.53
CA SER A 51 28.17 -5.51 15.84
C SER A 51 27.95 -5.24 17.34
N ALA A 52 28.21 -6.23 18.20
CA ALA A 52 28.11 -6.04 19.64
C ALA A 52 29.13 -5.00 20.12
N ASP A 53 28.80 -4.32 21.23
CA ASP A 53 29.66 -3.34 21.89
C ASP A 53 30.10 -2.14 21.00
N GLY A 54 29.35 -1.88 19.92
CA GLY A 54 29.60 -0.76 19.02
C GLY A 54 30.70 -1.01 17.99
N GLU A 55 31.25 -2.22 17.93
CA GLU A 55 32.17 -2.61 16.87
C GLU A 55 31.41 -2.71 15.53
N VAL A 56 32.08 -2.31 14.44
CA VAL A 56 31.54 -2.51 13.09
C VAL A 56 32.33 -3.65 12.45
N PRO A 57 31.65 -4.66 11.89
CA PRO A 57 32.30 -5.72 11.14
C PRO A 57 33.24 -5.15 10.07
N ASP A 58 34.24 -5.93 9.68
CA ASP A 58 35.11 -5.50 8.58
C ASP A 58 34.33 -5.32 7.27
N GLU A 59 34.99 -4.68 6.30
CA GLU A 59 34.36 -4.27 5.06
C GLU A 59 33.85 -5.46 4.23
N GLU A 60 34.55 -6.59 4.26
CA GLU A 60 34.14 -7.80 3.55
C GLU A 60 32.84 -8.37 4.12
N CYS A 61 32.74 -8.47 5.46
CA CYS A 61 31.52 -8.87 6.14
C CYS A 61 30.36 -7.91 5.83
N ILE A 62 30.59 -6.60 5.96
CA ILE A 62 29.57 -5.58 5.67
C ILE A 62 29.08 -5.69 4.22
N ARG A 63 29.99 -5.88 3.26
CA ARG A 63 29.65 -6.04 1.84
C ARG A 63 28.83 -7.31 1.59
N ALA A 64 29.15 -8.42 2.27
CA ALA A 64 28.36 -9.65 2.20
C ALA A 64 26.93 -9.43 2.74
N PHE A 65 26.79 -8.79 3.90
CA PHE A 65 25.47 -8.46 4.44
C PHE A 65 24.68 -7.46 3.57
N ALA A 66 25.36 -6.51 2.93
CA ALA A 66 24.75 -5.55 2.01
C ALA A 66 24.12 -6.22 0.78
N ARG A 67 24.60 -7.41 0.38
CA ARG A 67 24.08 -8.17 -0.77
C ARG A 67 23.07 -9.25 -0.40
N HIS A 68 22.75 -9.39 0.89
CA HIS A 68 21.85 -10.41 1.40
C HIS A 68 20.43 -10.24 0.87
N ALA A 69 19.70 -11.33 0.62
CA ALA A 69 18.35 -11.30 0.04
C ALA A 69 17.28 -10.63 0.95
N ASP A 70 17.40 -10.78 2.27
CA ASP A 70 16.54 -10.14 3.28
C ASP A 70 16.81 -8.62 3.37
N CYS A 71 15.80 -7.80 3.06
CA CYS A 71 15.92 -6.34 3.10
C CYS A 71 16.14 -5.77 4.51
N VAL A 72 15.76 -6.49 5.57
CA VAL A 72 15.97 -6.05 6.96
C VAL A 72 17.45 -6.16 7.32
N VAL A 73 18.15 -7.17 6.79
CA VAL A 73 19.61 -7.30 6.93
C VAL A 73 20.29 -6.12 6.26
N ARG A 74 19.98 -5.87 4.99
CA ARG A 74 20.55 -4.73 4.24
C ARG A 74 20.24 -3.39 4.91
N LEU A 75 19.04 -3.21 5.47
CA LEU A 75 18.70 -2.02 6.24
C LEU A 75 19.56 -1.86 7.51
N LYS A 76 19.79 -2.94 8.27
CA LYS A 76 20.69 -2.92 9.44
C LYS A 76 22.12 -2.57 9.03
N VAL A 77 22.59 -3.04 7.88
CA VAL A 77 23.89 -2.65 7.32
C VAL A 77 23.98 -1.15 7.13
N VAL A 78 22.99 -0.53 6.48
CA VAL A 78 22.98 0.95 6.30
C VAL A 78 23.04 1.68 7.63
N VAL A 79 22.33 1.18 8.66
CA VAL A 79 22.36 1.76 10.00
C VAL A 79 23.74 1.65 10.63
N LEU A 80 24.43 0.53 10.48
CA LEU A 80 25.81 0.36 10.97
C LEU A 80 26.79 1.26 10.21
N CYS A 81 26.67 1.33 8.88
CA CYS A 81 27.50 2.18 8.05
C CYS A 81 27.34 3.66 8.39
N ARG A 82 26.18 4.11 8.92
CA ARG A 82 25.92 5.52 9.24
C ARG A 82 27.01 6.13 10.14
N ALA A 83 27.47 5.41 11.16
CA ALA A 83 28.48 5.91 12.10
C ALA A 83 29.87 6.08 11.47
N GLN A 84 30.16 5.35 10.39
CA GLN A 84 31.43 5.37 9.66
C GLN A 84 31.15 5.57 8.16
N SER A 85 30.29 6.54 7.83
CA SER A 85 29.74 6.67 6.48
C SER A 85 30.83 6.86 5.42
N GLU A 86 31.90 7.60 5.73
CA GLU A 86 33.03 7.82 4.82
C GLU A 86 33.74 6.51 4.46
N ARG A 87 34.02 5.67 5.46
CA ARG A 87 34.67 4.36 5.27
C ARG A 87 33.84 3.44 4.37
N TYR A 88 32.51 3.47 4.51
CA TYR A 88 31.61 2.57 3.80
C TYR A 88 30.89 3.23 2.62
N ARG A 89 31.41 4.36 2.14
CA ARG A 89 30.78 5.15 1.06
C ARG A 89 30.49 4.32 -0.19
N THR A 90 31.44 3.51 -0.64
CA THR A 90 31.26 2.64 -1.82
C THR A 90 30.09 1.66 -1.64
N ILE A 91 29.93 1.09 -0.44
CA ILE A 91 28.84 0.15 -0.14
C ILE A 91 27.49 0.89 -0.09
N LEU A 92 27.47 2.11 0.45
CA LEU A 92 26.28 2.96 0.43
C LEU A 92 25.88 3.32 -1.00
N GLU A 93 26.82 3.64 -1.89
CA GLU A 93 26.54 3.88 -3.31
C GLU A 93 25.99 2.64 -4.02
N GLU A 94 26.51 1.44 -3.74
CA GLU A 94 25.93 0.18 -4.25
C GLU A 94 24.45 0.02 -3.81
N LEU A 95 24.15 0.32 -2.54
CA LEU A 95 22.82 0.22 -1.96
C LEU A 95 21.86 1.35 -2.38
N ARG A 96 22.35 2.40 -3.04
CA ARG A 96 21.52 3.52 -3.53
C ARG A 96 20.40 3.05 -4.46
N HIS A 97 20.65 1.96 -5.20
CA HIS A 97 19.72 1.38 -6.15
C HIS A 97 18.97 0.15 -5.61
N ASP A 98 18.95 -0.06 -4.28
CA ASP A 98 18.30 -1.21 -3.65
C ASP A 98 16.82 -1.37 -4.05
N GLY A 99 16.35 -2.61 -4.23
CA GLY A 99 14.94 -2.88 -4.54
C GLY A 99 13.95 -2.37 -3.47
N HIS A 100 14.38 -2.29 -2.21
CA HIS A 100 13.54 -1.94 -1.07
C HIS A 100 13.59 -0.43 -0.73
N PRO A 101 12.44 0.29 -0.76
CA PRO A 101 12.41 1.74 -0.56
C PRO A 101 13.01 2.26 0.75
N ARG A 102 12.85 1.50 1.84
CA ARG A 102 13.38 1.89 3.15
C ARG A 102 14.91 1.89 3.18
N VAL A 103 15.54 0.95 2.47
CA VAL A 103 17.01 0.90 2.35
C VAL A 103 17.48 2.13 1.59
N ARG A 104 16.92 2.37 0.39
CA ARG A 104 17.26 3.57 -0.42
C ARG A 104 17.09 4.88 0.34
N ARG A 105 16.02 5.02 1.14
CA ARG A 105 15.79 6.21 1.96
C ARG A 105 16.92 6.42 2.97
N GLU A 106 17.27 5.38 3.74
CA GLU A 106 18.33 5.51 4.74
C GLU A 106 19.71 5.74 4.10
N VAL A 107 19.97 5.12 2.94
CA VAL A 107 21.19 5.35 2.14
C VAL A 107 21.27 6.80 1.71
N LEU A 108 20.19 7.36 1.15
CA LEU A 108 20.13 8.77 0.78
C LEU A 108 20.49 9.68 1.96
N CYS A 109 19.97 9.39 3.16
CA CYS A 109 20.32 10.17 4.35
C CYS A 109 21.81 10.10 4.70
N CYS A 110 22.45 8.94 4.54
CA CYS A 110 23.88 8.77 4.85
C CYS A 110 24.74 9.46 3.78
N LEU A 111 24.48 9.20 2.50
CA LEU A 111 25.23 9.80 1.39
C LEU A 111 25.09 11.32 1.37
N TRP A 112 23.92 11.87 1.71
CA TRP A 112 23.71 13.32 1.79
C TRP A 112 24.68 14.02 2.76
N GLN A 113 25.04 13.37 3.86
CA GLN A 113 25.96 13.93 4.85
C GLN A 113 27.40 14.00 4.36
N LEU A 114 27.78 13.13 3.43
CA LEU A 114 29.11 13.07 2.84
C LEU A 114 29.24 13.88 1.55
N ALA A 115 28.12 14.08 0.87
CA ALA A 115 28.08 14.65 -0.46
C ALA A 115 28.49 16.12 -0.46
N ASP A 116 29.35 16.47 -1.43
CA ASP A 116 29.57 17.85 -1.84
C ASP A 116 28.36 18.42 -2.60
N GLU A 117 28.45 19.67 -3.06
CA GLU A 117 27.32 20.31 -3.74
C GLU A 117 26.93 19.64 -5.06
N ALA A 118 27.92 19.22 -5.87
CA ALA A 118 27.64 18.56 -7.14
C ALA A 118 27.01 17.17 -6.92
N GLU A 119 27.50 16.44 -5.93
CA GLU A 119 26.98 15.15 -5.53
C GLU A 119 25.58 15.25 -4.94
N ARG A 120 25.29 16.28 -4.13
CA ARG A 120 23.94 16.55 -3.63
C ARG A 120 22.95 16.77 -4.75
N VAL A 121 23.32 17.54 -5.78
CA VAL A 121 22.48 17.74 -6.96
C VAL A 121 22.20 16.39 -7.66
N ALA A 122 23.22 15.54 -7.83
CA ALA A 122 23.05 14.21 -8.40
C ALA A 122 22.12 13.30 -7.55
N LEU A 123 22.28 13.33 -6.23
CA LEU A 123 21.41 12.61 -5.29
C LEU A 123 19.95 13.10 -5.39
N LEU A 124 19.72 14.42 -5.44
CA LEU A 124 18.38 14.99 -5.61
C LEU A 124 17.75 14.56 -6.94
N ASN A 125 18.48 14.66 -8.05
CA ASN A 125 17.99 14.32 -9.38
C ASN A 125 17.43 12.89 -9.44
N SER A 126 18.13 11.94 -8.80
CA SER A 126 17.68 10.54 -8.72
C SER A 126 16.54 10.35 -7.72
N ALA A 127 16.66 10.90 -6.51
CA ALA A 127 15.74 10.64 -5.41
C ALA A 127 14.39 11.35 -5.54
N LEU A 128 14.34 12.54 -6.15
CA LEU A 128 13.10 13.27 -6.44
C LEU A 128 12.22 12.52 -7.46
N LEU A 129 12.82 11.68 -8.30
CA LEU A 129 12.15 10.81 -9.27
C LEU A 129 12.05 9.35 -8.82
N ASP A 130 12.36 9.06 -7.56
CA ASP A 130 12.22 7.71 -7.00
C ASP A 130 10.76 7.24 -7.08
N ASN A 131 10.51 5.94 -7.26
CA ASN A 131 9.16 5.38 -7.35
C ASN A 131 8.40 5.42 -6.01
N ALA A 132 9.10 5.37 -4.89
CA ALA A 132 8.57 5.34 -3.55
C ALA A 132 8.38 6.74 -2.98
N GLY A 133 7.20 6.99 -2.41
CA GLY A 133 6.87 8.29 -1.81
C GLY A 133 7.82 8.67 -0.68
N SER A 134 8.20 7.72 0.17
CA SER A 134 9.07 7.97 1.33
C SER A 134 10.48 8.43 0.95
N VAL A 135 11.01 7.98 -0.19
CA VAL A 135 12.32 8.43 -0.68
C VAL A 135 12.20 9.85 -1.24
N ARG A 136 11.16 10.11 -2.05
CA ARG A 136 10.88 11.45 -2.58
C ARG A 136 10.63 12.48 -1.47
N GLU A 137 9.90 12.12 -0.42
CA GLU A 137 9.64 13.01 0.72
C GLU A 137 10.93 13.41 1.43
N THR A 138 11.85 12.46 1.65
CA THR A 138 13.18 12.74 2.19
C THR A 138 13.98 13.63 1.24
N ALA A 139 13.97 13.37 -0.07
CA ALA A 139 14.65 14.21 -1.06
C ALA A 139 14.11 15.64 -1.10
N ILE A 140 12.79 15.82 -1.03
CA ILE A 140 12.13 17.14 -0.96
C ILE A 140 12.56 17.91 0.29
N TRP A 141 12.68 17.22 1.43
CA TRP A 141 13.17 17.84 2.67
C TRP A 141 14.60 18.37 2.49
N TYR A 142 15.49 17.55 1.92
CA TYR A 142 16.87 17.95 1.64
C TYR A 142 16.95 19.10 0.62
N ALA A 143 16.22 19.01 -0.49
CA ALA A 143 16.16 20.04 -1.52
C ALA A 143 15.73 21.41 -0.96
N ARG A 144 14.71 21.42 -0.09
CA ARG A 144 14.28 22.66 0.59
C ARG A 144 15.36 23.23 1.49
N LYS A 145 16.09 22.36 2.20
CA LYS A 145 17.17 22.78 3.11
C LYS A 145 18.36 23.37 2.36
N SER A 146 18.64 22.90 1.15
CA SER A 146 19.75 23.39 0.30
C SER A 146 19.34 24.51 -0.67
N GLY A 147 18.09 24.98 -0.64
CA GLY A 147 17.62 26.01 -1.58
C GLY A 147 17.46 25.54 -3.03
N PHE A 148 17.40 24.23 -3.26
CA PHE A 148 17.22 23.65 -4.58
C PHE A 148 15.81 23.96 -5.13
N ASP A 149 15.73 24.47 -6.36
CA ASP A 149 14.46 24.83 -7.00
C ASP A 149 13.68 23.59 -7.46
N LEU A 150 12.78 23.14 -6.59
CA LEU A 150 11.93 21.98 -6.82
C LEU A 150 10.92 22.20 -7.96
N GLU A 151 10.45 23.42 -8.17
CA GLU A 151 9.45 23.72 -9.19
C GLU A 151 10.09 23.77 -10.57
N ALA A 152 11.25 24.43 -10.69
CA ALA A 152 12.04 24.43 -11.92
C ALA A 152 12.47 23.00 -12.29
N PHE A 153 12.94 22.21 -11.33
CA PHE A 153 13.28 20.80 -11.56
C PHE A 153 12.08 20.00 -12.08
N ALA A 154 10.92 20.14 -11.43
CA ALA A 154 9.71 19.44 -11.86
C ALA A 154 9.26 19.87 -13.26
N ALA A 155 9.34 21.16 -13.59
CA ALA A 155 9.01 21.68 -14.92
C ALA A 155 9.97 21.16 -16.00
N GLN A 156 11.28 21.15 -15.74
CA GLN A 156 12.29 20.61 -16.66
C GLN A 156 12.13 19.11 -16.88
N ALA A 157 11.95 18.35 -15.79
CA ALA A 157 11.72 16.91 -15.86
C ALA A 157 10.44 16.58 -16.65
N LEU A 158 9.42 17.45 -16.57
CA LEU A 158 8.17 17.30 -17.29
C LEU A 158 8.32 17.52 -18.79
N ALA A 159 9.12 18.50 -19.20
CA ALA A 159 9.44 18.74 -20.60
C ALA A 159 10.15 17.54 -21.25
N GLN A 160 10.91 16.78 -20.48
CA GLN A 160 11.69 15.63 -20.96
C GLN A 160 10.98 14.28 -20.79
N ALA A 161 9.98 14.18 -19.93
CA ALA A 161 9.35 12.90 -19.60
C ALA A 161 8.35 12.46 -20.67
N ALA A 162 8.63 11.32 -21.32
CA ALA A 162 7.66 10.72 -22.22
C ALA A 162 6.39 10.26 -21.45
N PRO A 163 5.17 10.50 -21.98
CA PRO A 163 3.90 10.29 -21.27
C PRO A 163 3.61 8.87 -20.85
N GLU A 164 4.35 7.86 -21.28
CA GLU A 164 4.08 6.44 -20.96
C GLU A 164 5.10 5.81 -20.00
N THR A 165 6.06 6.60 -19.53
CA THR A 165 7.18 6.08 -18.76
C THR A 165 6.89 5.93 -17.27
N ARG A 166 7.66 5.06 -16.62
CA ARG A 166 7.72 4.97 -15.15
C ARG A 166 8.22 6.28 -14.52
N ALA A 167 9.08 7.02 -15.22
CA ALA A 167 9.55 8.34 -14.79
C ALA A 167 8.38 9.34 -14.65
N MET A 168 7.43 9.34 -15.60
CA MET A 168 6.23 10.17 -15.52
C MET A 168 5.37 9.86 -14.28
N VAL A 169 5.35 8.60 -13.83
CA VAL A 169 4.64 8.22 -12.60
C VAL A 169 5.28 8.82 -11.34
N SER A 170 6.60 8.79 -11.25
CA SER A 170 7.34 9.41 -10.15
C SER A 170 7.21 10.91 -10.17
N LEU A 171 7.32 11.52 -11.35
CA LEU A 171 7.20 12.96 -11.57
C LEU A 171 5.83 13.49 -11.16
N LEU A 172 4.73 12.85 -11.60
CA LEU A 172 3.40 13.22 -11.14
C LEU A 172 3.29 13.07 -9.61
N GLY A 173 3.94 12.07 -9.02
CA GLY A 173 4.04 11.91 -7.58
C GLY A 173 4.72 13.10 -6.90
N LEU A 174 5.83 13.59 -7.46
CA LEU A 174 6.54 14.78 -7.01
C LEU A 174 5.65 16.03 -7.13
N MET A 175 5.09 16.30 -8.31
CA MET A 175 4.18 17.42 -8.55
C MET A 175 2.97 17.40 -7.60
N THR A 176 2.51 16.19 -7.25
CA THR A 176 1.44 15.98 -6.26
C THR A 176 1.85 16.48 -4.87
N THR A 177 3.04 16.13 -4.42
CA THR A 177 3.59 16.59 -3.14
C THR A 177 3.85 18.10 -3.14
N LEU A 178 4.27 18.67 -4.28
CA LEU A 178 4.55 20.09 -4.45
C LEU A 178 3.33 20.97 -4.67
N LYS A 179 2.09 20.44 -4.67
CA LYS A 179 0.86 21.24 -4.89
C LYS A 179 0.76 21.97 -6.25
N MET A 180 1.61 21.64 -7.25
CA MET A 180 1.59 22.23 -8.60
C MET A 180 0.25 22.03 -9.32
N ARG A 181 -0.36 23.09 -9.86
CA ARG A 181 -1.72 23.03 -10.44
C ARG A 181 -1.79 22.16 -11.70
N GLU A 182 -0.71 22.15 -12.47
CA GLU A 182 -0.52 21.52 -13.77
C GLU A 182 -0.61 19.99 -13.67
N ALA A 183 -0.30 19.40 -12.50
CA ALA A 183 -0.27 17.95 -12.34
C ALA A 183 -1.61 17.28 -12.66
N SER A 184 -2.73 18.00 -12.48
CA SER A 184 -4.06 17.50 -12.82
C SER A 184 -4.29 17.39 -14.34
N GLY A 185 -3.74 18.33 -15.12
CA GLY A 185 -3.79 18.31 -16.58
C GLY A 185 -2.97 17.15 -17.13
N TYR A 186 -1.73 17.01 -16.67
CA TYR A 186 -0.85 15.93 -17.08
C TYR A 186 -1.39 14.56 -16.66
N ALA A 187 -1.83 14.40 -15.41
CA ALA A 187 -2.35 13.11 -14.98
C ALA A 187 -3.62 12.70 -15.75
N ARG A 188 -4.41 13.65 -16.29
CA ARG A 188 -5.59 13.37 -17.16
C ARG A 188 -5.16 12.88 -18.54
N ALA A 189 -4.26 13.58 -19.23
CA ALA A 189 -3.72 13.13 -20.52
C ALA A 189 -3.13 11.72 -20.42
N ALA A 190 -2.55 11.45 -19.26
CA ALA A 190 -1.81 10.25 -18.95
C ALA A 190 -2.72 9.06 -18.55
N LEU A 191 -4.05 9.25 -18.41
CA LEU A 191 -5.03 8.16 -18.24
C LEU A 191 -5.18 7.28 -19.48
N ASN A 192 -4.84 7.81 -20.65
CA ASN A 192 -4.93 7.11 -21.93
C ASN A 192 -3.74 6.17 -22.19
N SER A 193 -2.78 6.06 -21.25
CA SER A 193 -1.60 5.22 -21.45
C SER A 193 -1.94 3.74 -21.60
N GLY A 194 -1.19 3.03 -22.44
CA GLY A 194 -1.33 1.58 -22.64
C GLY A 194 -1.05 0.74 -21.39
N THR A 195 -0.28 1.27 -20.42
CA THR A 195 0.16 0.51 -19.25
C THR A 195 -0.79 0.62 -18.05
N ALA A 196 -1.37 -0.50 -17.60
CA ALA A 196 -2.33 -0.53 -16.49
C ALA A 196 -1.76 -0.01 -15.14
N ALA A 197 -0.49 -0.28 -14.84
CA ALA A 197 0.18 0.20 -13.62
C ALA A 197 0.31 1.73 -13.60
N VAL A 198 0.59 2.29 -14.76
CA VAL A 198 0.72 3.72 -15.00
C VAL A 198 -0.66 4.39 -14.87
N ARG A 199 -1.71 3.82 -15.48
CA ARG A 199 -3.10 4.26 -15.29
C ARG A 199 -3.51 4.27 -13.81
N ALA A 200 -3.26 3.18 -13.08
CA ALA A 200 -3.63 3.05 -11.66
C ALA A 200 -3.01 4.15 -10.78
N ARG A 201 -1.74 4.46 -11.00
CA ARG A 201 -1.01 5.45 -10.19
C ARG A 201 -1.37 6.88 -10.55
N ARG A 202 -1.67 7.16 -11.81
CA ARG A 202 -2.18 8.46 -12.29
C ARG A 202 -3.58 8.75 -11.77
N LEU A 203 -4.42 7.72 -11.70
CA LEU A 203 -5.73 7.80 -11.08
C LEU A 203 -5.63 8.18 -9.61
N LEU A 204 -4.74 7.54 -8.84
CA LEU A 204 -4.51 7.91 -7.43
C LEU A 204 -4.17 9.40 -7.26
N ILE A 205 -3.38 9.97 -8.17
CA ILE A 205 -2.94 11.37 -8.13
C ILE A 205 -4.09 12.34 -8.43
N LEU A 206 -4.83 12.09 -9.52
CA LEU A 206 -6.03 12.88 -9.86
C LEU A 206 -7.07 12.83 -8.76
N PHE A 207 -7.25 11.66 -8.17
CA PHE A 207 -8.28 11.39 -7.17
C PHE A 207 -8.03 12.11 -5.84
N ARG A 208 -6.75 12.28 -5.45
CA ARG A 208 -6.37 13.11 -4.30
C ARG A 208 -6.65 14.60 -4.50
N ARG A 209 -6.71 15.08 -5.75
CA ARG A 209 -6.73 16.52 -6.06
C ARG A 209 -8.03 17.07 -6.62
N SER A 210 -8.88 16.26 -7.22
CA SER A 210 -10.11 16.74 -7.87
C SER A 210 -11.33 15.95 -7.44
N VAL A 211 -12.25 16.61 -6.74
CA VAL A 211 -13.57 16.04 -6.34
C VAL A 211 -14.38 15.63 -7.57
N THR A 212 -14.37 16.46 -8.62
CA THR A 212 -15.05 16.21 -9.90
C THR A 212 -14.52 14.97 -10.61
N LEU A 213 -13.21 14.72 -10.56
CA LEU A 213 -12.61 13.51 -11.15
C LEU A 213 -12.90 12.24 -10.36
N ARG A 214 -13.21 12.32 -9.06
CA ARG A 214 -13.64 11.14 -8.26
C ARG A 214 -14.95 10.57 -8.79
N MET A 215 -15.88 11.47 -9.13
CA MET A 215 -17.20 11.10 -9.66
C MET A 215 -17.13 10.60 -11.10
N SER A 216 -16.28 11.20 -11.94
CA SER A 216 -16.07 10.67 -13.28
C SER A 216 -15.41 9.28 -13.25
N LEU A 217 -14.45 9.03 -12.35
CA LEU A 217 -13.80 7.72 -12.15
C LEU A 217 -14.77 6.58 -11.85
N LEU A 218 -15.69 6.78 -10.90
CA LEU A 218 -16.70 5.79 -10.54
C LEU A 218 -17.62 5.48 -11.73
N ARG A 219 -17.89 6.49 -12.55
CA ARG A 219 -18.73 6.35 -13.74
C ARG A 219 -18.00 5.72 -14.92
N THR A 220 -16.74 6.04 -15.17
CA THR A 220 -16.05 5.66 -16.42
C THR A 220 -15.08 4.51 -16.26
N LEU A 221 -14.44 4.37 -15.09
CA LEU A 221 -13.33 3.45 -14.92
C LEU A 221 -13.71 2.21 -14.15
N TRP A 222 -14.60 2.25 -13.15
CA TRP A 222 -14.91 1.03 -12.40
C TRP A 222 -15.49 -0.12 -13.25
N PRO A 223 -16.34 0.12 -14.26
CA PRO A 223 -16.88 -0.95 -15.12
C PRO A 223 -15.83 -1.57 -16.06
N THR A 224 -14.83 -0.81 -16.50
CA THR A 224 -13.87 -1.22 -17.55
C THR A 224 -12.41 -1.30 -17.07
N ALA A 225 -12.13 -0.95 -15.81
CA ALA A 225 -10.77 -0.86 -15.29
C ALA A 225 -10.13 -2.25 -15.08
N PRO A 226 -8.82 -2.38 -15.33
CA PRO A 226 -8.06 -3.55 -14.91
C PRO A 226 -8.12 -3.74 -13.38
N THR A 227 -8.08 -4.99 -12.90
CA THR A 227 -8.21 -5.38 -11.48
C THR A 227 -7.31 -4.59 -10.53
N LYS A 228 -6.07 -4.27 -10.95
CA LYS A 228 -5.12 -3.48 -10.15
C LYS A 228 -5.60 -2.04 -9.88
N VAL A 229 -6.27 -1.43 -10.86
CA VAL A 229 -6.82 -0.07 -10.76
C VAL A 229 -8.01 -0.06 -9.80
N ALA A 230 -8.94 -1.02 -9.95
CA ALA A 230 -10.09 -1.17 -9.06
C ALA A 230 -9.66 -1.42 -7.61
N ARG A 231 -8.65 -2.28 -7.39
CA ARG A 231 -8.10 -2.56 -6.04
C ARG A 231 -7.49 -1.32 -5.39
N GLN A 232 -6.75 -0.50 -6.15
CA GLN A 232 -6.19 0.74 -5.63
C GLN A 232 -7.28 1.77 -5.32
N ALA A 233 -8.27 1.93 -6.20
CA ALA A 233 -9.40 2.81 -5.96
C ALA A 233 -10.18 2.40 -4.69
N ARG A 234 -10.41 1.09 -4.48
CA ARG A 234 -10.98 0.53 -3.25
C ARG A 234 -10.17 0.92 -2.01
N LEU A 235 -8.84 0.75 -2.04
CA LEU A 235 -7.98 1.08 -0.91
C LEU A 235 -8.07 2.55 -0.51
N ILE A 236 -8.12 3.46 -1.49
CA ILE A 236 -8.20 4.89 -1.21
C ILE A 236 -9.55 5.25 -0.56
N ILE A 237 -10.65 4.71 -1.10
CA ILE A 237 -11.99 4.93 -0.57
C ILE A 237 -12.10 4.36 0.86
N SER A 238 -11.62 3.12 1.06
CA SER A 238 -11.68 2.45 2.38
C SER A 238 -10.89 3.15 3.48
N ARG A 239 -9.84 3.91 3.13
CA ARG A 239 -9.02 4.68 4.09
C ARG A 239 -9.62 6.04 4.44
N GLY A 240 -10.86 6.32 4.04
CA GLY A 240 -11.53 7.59 4.32
C GLY A 240 -10.88 8.79 3.64
N GLN A 241 -9.97 8.58 2.69
CA GLN A 241 -9.37 9.68 1.91
C GLN A 241 -10.37 10.32 0.94
N ILE A 242 -11.55 9.70 0.80
CA ILE A 242 -12.71 10.19 0.08
C ILE A 242 -13.96 9.85 0.91
N ALA A 243 -14.79 10.85 1.16
CA ALA A 243 -16.19 10.60 1.49
C ALA A 243 -16.99 10.64 0.19
N LEU A 244 -17.62 9.52 -0.16
CA LEU A 244 -18.66 9.47 -1.19
C LEU A 244 -20.01 9.46 -0.49
N THR A 245 -21.00 10.13 -1.06
CA THR A 245 -22.37 10.07 -0.52
C THR A 245 -22.98 8.70 -0.84
N HIS A 246 -23.97 8.31 -0.06
CA HIS A 246 -24.71 7.06 -0.25
C HIS A 246 -25.24 6.91 -1.70
N ASP A 247 -25.87 7.97 -2.25
CA ASP A 247 -26.39 7.97 -3.63
C ASP A 247 -25.31 7.84 -4.70
N GLN A 248 -24.08 8.27 -4.42
CA GLN A 248 -22.97 8.12 -5.35
C GLN A 248 -22.53 6.66 -5.43
N TYR A 249 -22.52 5.94 -4.30
CA TYR A 249 -22.28 4.50 -4.28
C TYR A 249 -23.38 3.73 -5.00
N LEU A 250 -24.65 4.02 -4.71
CA LEU A 250 -25.76 3.31 -5.36
C LEU A 250 -25.80 3.52 -6.87
N ARG A 251 -25.53 4.74 -7.36
CA ARG A 251 -25.40 4.99 -8.80
C ARG A 251 -24.26 4.19 -9.44
N ALA A 252 -23.14 4.03 -8.74
CA ALA A 252 -22.03 3.22 -9.21
C ALA A 252 -22.41 1.73 -9.26
N VAL A 253 -23.06 1.20 -8.21
CA VAL A 253 -23.58 -0.17 -8.15
C VAL A 253 -24.52 -0.45 -9.32
N LYS A 254 -25.57 0.36 -9.50
CA LYS A 254 -26.54 0.20 -10.60
C LYS A 254 -25.88 0.22 -11.97
N LYS A 255 -24.91 1.12 -12.19
CA LYS A 255 -24.16 1.17 -13.45
C LYS A 255 -23.37 -0.12 -13.69
N LEU A 256 -22.70 -0.65 -12.67
CA LEU A 256 -21.92 -1.89 -12.80
C LEU A 256 -22.79 -3.10 -13.09
N LEU A 257 -23.95 -3.19 -12.45
CA LEU A 257 -24.93 -4.24 -12.71
C LEU A 257 -25.46 -4.15 -14.16
N SER A 258 -25.75 -2.95 -14.66
CA SER A 258 -26.16 -2.74 -16.06
C SER A 258 -25.09 -3.18 -17.08
N SER A 259 -23.82 -3.19 -16.67
CA SER A 259 -22.68 -3.67 -17.46
C SER A 259 -22.29 -5.13 -17.17
N GLY A 260 -23.10 -5.87 -16.40
CA GLY A 260 -22.84 -7.29 -16.09
C GLY A 260 -21.67 -7.56 -15.14
N CYS A 261 -21.23 -6.56 -14.36
CA CYS A 261 -20.03 -6.66 -13.52
C CYS A 261 -20.36 -6.91 -12.04
N MET A 262 -20.95 -8.07 -11.70
CA MET A 262 -21.45 -8.39 -10.35
C MET A 262 -20.38 -8.28 -9.24
N GLU A 263 -19.24 -8.95 -9.40
CA GLU A 263 -18.15 -8.91 -8.41
C GLU A 263 -17.71 -7.48 -8.08
N ARG A 264 -17.67 -6.62 -9.09
CA ARG A 264 -17.27 -5.22 -8.93
C ARG A 264 -18.32 -4.41 -8.20
N ALA A 265 -19.60 -4.68 -8.44
CA ALA A 265 -20.70 -4.07 -7.71
C ALA A 265 -20.64 -4.44 -6.21
N LEU A 266 -20.34 -5.71 -5.90
CA LEU A 266 -20.15 -6.17 -4.52
C LEU A 266 -18.96 -5.49 -3.82
N ILE A 267 -17.86 -5.25 -4.53
CA ILE A 267 -16.73 -4.48 -3.98
C ILE A 267 -17.16 -3.05 -3.62
N VAL A 268 -18.00 -2.41 -4.44
CA VAL A 268 -18.51 -1.06 -4.16
C VAL A 268 -19.43 -1.08 -2.94
N CYS A 269 -20.33 -2.06 -2.83
CA CYS A 269 -21.18 -2.23 -1.66
C CYS A 269 -20.35 -2.37 -0.37
N ALA A 270 -19.23 -3.10 -0.43
CA ALA A 270 -18.33 -3.27 0.71
C ALA A 270 -17.70 -1.95 1.22
N LEU A 271 -17.69 -0.88 0.41
CA LEU A 271 -17.20 0.44 0.78
C LEU A 271 -18.27 1.32 1.45
N MET A 272 -19.54 0.93 1.39
CA MET A 272 -20.64 1.66 2.00
C MET A 272 -20.68 1.44 3.53
N ALA A 273 -21.29 2.41 4.22
CA ALA A 273 -21.71 2.26 5.60
C ALA A 273 -22.63 1.05 5.76
N ILE A 274 -22.75 0.54 6.99
CA ILE A 274 -23.26 -0.80 7.21
C ILE A 274 -24.67 -1.03 6.65
N TRP A 275 -25.62 -0.12 6.88
CA TRP A 275 -26.99 -0.23 6.37
C TRP A 275 -27.07 0.07 4.87
N GLY A 276 -26.32 1.06 4.40
CA GLY A 276 -26.21 1.31 2.96
C GLY A 276 -25.59 0.15 2.18
N ARG A 277 -24.70 -0.63 2.78
CA ARG A 277 -24.17 -1.86 2.18
C ARG A 277 -25.28 -2.87 1.96
N LEU A 278 -26.15 -3.08 2.95
CA LEU A 278 -27.27 -4.00 2.83
C LEU A 278 -28.20 -3.60 1.68
N GLU A 279 -28.49 -2.30 1.57
CA GLU A 279 -29.27 -1.74 0.46
C GLU A 279 -28.64 -2.07 -0.91
N GLY A 280 -27.33 -1.86 -1.04
CA GLY A 280 -26.58 -2.22 -2.24
C GLY A 280 -26.60 -3.72 -2.54
N LEU A 281 -26.47 -4.58 -1.52
CA LEU A 281 -26.51 -6.04 -1.67
C LEU A 281 -27.90 -6.52 -2.14
N PHE A 282 -28.97 -5.94 -1.61
CA PHE A 282 -30.34 -6.21 -2.08
C PHE A 282 -30.56 -5.81 -3.53
N ILE A 283 -30.04 -4.65 -3.95
CA ILE A 283 -30.07 -4.25 -5.36
C ILE A 283 -29.30 -5.24 -6.23
N CYS A 284 -28.09 -5.67 -5.82
CA CYS A 284 -27.33 -6.69 -6.54
C CYS A 284 -28.11 -8.02 -6.64
N LEU A 285 -28.85 -8.39 -5.59
CA LEU A 285 -29.64 -9.61 -5.57
C LEU A 285 -30.80 -9.56 -6.56
N GLY A 286 -31.54 -8.45 -6.59
CA GLY A 286 -32.65 -8.25 -7.54
C GLY A 286 -32.21 -8.29 -9.00
N GLU A 287 -30.99 -7.82 -9.27
CA GLU A 287 -30.37 -7.74 -10.61
C GLU A 287 -29.51 -8.96 -10.98
N SER A 288 -29.43 -9.98 -10.12
CA SER A 288 -28.62 -11.19 -10.38
C SER A 288 -29.18 -12.00 -11.54
N ARG A 289 -28.34 -12.29 -12.55
CA ARG A 289 -28.77 -12.94 -13.80
C ARG A 289 -28.43 -14.43 -13.87
N SER A 290 -27.50 -14.89 -13.06
CA SER A 290 -27.05 -16.28 -12.97
C SER A 290 -27.10 -16.81 -11.53
N ASP A 291 -27.02 -18.12 -11.35
CA ASP A 291 -26.89 -18.72 -10.02
C ASP A 291 -25.54 -18.41 -9.38
N GLU A 292 -24.49 -18.23 -10.18
CA GLU A 292 -23.17 -17.79 -9.72
C GLU A 292 -23.23 -16.38 -9.11
N ASP A 293 -23.92 -15.44 -9.77
CA ASP A 293 -24.16 -14.10 -9.23
C ASP A 293 -24.89 -14.15 -7.89
N ARG A 294 -25.95 -14.97 -7.81
CA ARG A 294 -26.72 -15.16 -6.57
C ARG A 294 -25.83 -15.72 -5.46
N GLN A 295 -24.96 -16.68 -5.76
CA GLN A 295 -24.04 -17.25 -4.79
C GLN A 295 -23.02 -16.22 -4.28
N LEU A 296 -22.49 -15.38 -5.16
CA LEU A 296 -21.58 -14.28 -4.79
C LEU A 296 -22.27 -13.26 -3.87
N VAL A 297 -23.50 -12.86 -4.19
CA VAL A 297 -24.28 -11.93 -3.37
C VAL A 297 -24.61 -12.55 -2.01
N ARG A 298 -25.02 -13.84 -1.98
CA ARG A 298 -25.29 -14.60 -0.74
C ARG A 298 -24.05 -14.65 0.16
N GLN A 299 -22.88 -14.93 -0.39
CA GLN A 299 -21.63 -14.91 0.37
C GLN A 299 -21.31 -13.52 0.93
N ALA A 300 -21.62 -12.45 0.20
CA ALA A 300 -21.45 -11.08 0.67
C ALA A 300 -22.44 -10.71 1.78
N LEU A 301 -23.70 -11.20 1.72
CA LEU A 301 -24.71 -11.04 2.77
C LEU A 301 -24.27 -11.73 4.07
N LEU A 302 -23.78 -12.98 4.00
CA LEU A 302 -23.23 -13.69 5.17
C LEU A 302 -22.05 -12.94 5.81
N ASN A 303 -21.19 -12.32 4.99
CA ASN A 303 -20.09 -11.51 5.50
C ASN A 303 -20.57 -10.21 6.16
N TRP A 304 -21.65 -9.59 5.65
CA TRP A 304 -22.27 -8.43 6.27
C TRP A 304 -22.90 -8.78 7.62
N GLU A 305 -23.60 -9.91 7.69
CA GLU A 305 -24.25 -10.42 8.89
C GLU A 305 -23.25 -10.63 10.04
N ARG A 306 -22.13 -11.32 9.77
CA ARG A 306 -21.04 -11.49 10.74
C ARG A 306 -20.48 -10.16 11.27
N GLN A 307 -20.52 -9.09 10.46
CA GLN A 307 -20.05 -7.77 10.88
C GLN A 307 -21.09 -7.01 11.69
N GLN A 308 -22.39 -7.20 11.41
CA GLN A 308 -23.47 -6.58 12.16
C GLN A 308 -23.60 -7.11 13.58
N GLY A 309 -23.41 -8.42 13.79
CA GLY A 309 -23.37 -9.01 15.14
C GLY A 309 -22.33 -8.35 16.06
N CYS A 310 -21.37 -7.63 15.50
CA CYS A 310 -20.32 -6.89 16.22
C CYS A 310 -20.50 -5.36 16.19
N SER A 311 -21.60 -4.83 15.63
CA SER A 311 -21.81 -3.40 15.39
C SER A 311 -22.95 -2.84 16.24
N ALA A 312 -22.70 -1.74 16.97
CA ALA A 312 -23.72 -1.01 17.74
C ALA A 312 -24.47 0.06 16.91
N ILE A 313 -24.27 0.11 15.59
CA ILE A 313 -24.81 1.16 14.72
C ILE A 313 -26.30 0.92 14.45
N ARG A 314 -27.15 1.78 15.00
CA ARG A 314 -28.60 1.77 14.74
C ARG A 314 -28.91 2.28 13.34
N ILE A 315 -29.95 1.71 12.73
CA ILE A 315 -30.48 2.17 11.45
C ILE A 315 -31.23 3.50 11.62
N ASP A 316 -31.03 4.45 10.70
CA ASP A 316 -31.79 5.70 10.68
C ASP A 316 -33.15 5.57 9.95
N ALA A 317 -34.02 6.57 10.09
CA ALA A 317 -35.37 6.54 9.50
C ALA A 317 -35.36 6.51 7.95
N ASN A 318 -34.40 7.16 7.32
CA ASN A 318 -34.28 7.20 5.86
C ASN A 318 -33.78 5.86 5.32
N GLU A 319 -32.75 5.28 5.94
CA GLU A 319 -32.24 3.94 5.66
C GLU A 319 -33.32 2.89 5.84
N ARG A 320 -34.12 3.00 6.92
CA ARG A 320 -35.26 2.12 7.18
C ARG A 320 -36.29 2.20 6.06
N GLY A 321 -36.66 3.40 5.63
CA GLY A 321 -37.60 3.59 4.51
C GLY A 321 -37.11 2.93 3.23
N ARG A 322 -35.84 3.13 2.86
CA ARG A 322 -35.26 2.53 1.64
C ARG A 322 -35.18 1.02 1.68
N LEU A 323 -34.73 0.44 2.79
CA LEU A 323 -34.67 -1.02 2.95
C LEU A 323 -36.06 -1.66 2.94
N THR A 324 -37.05 -1.01 3.57
CA THR A 324 -38.44 -1.50 3.58
C THR A 324 -39.01 -1.60 2.15
N LEU A 325 -38.73 -0.61 1.30
CA LEU A 325 -39.13 -0.65 -0.11
C LEU A 325 -38.52 -1.83 -0.86
N LEU A 326 -37.23 -2.13 -0.63
CA LEU A 326 -36.56 -3.27 -1.25
C LEU A 326 -37.08 -4.61 -0.72
N LEU A 327 -37.42 -4.69 0.58
CA LEU A 327 -38.00 -5.88 1.20
C LEU A 327 -39.41 -6.19 0.70
N ASN A 328 -40.05 -5.33 -0.10
CA ASN A 328 -41.30 -5.66 -0.78
C ASN A 328 -41.08 -6.47 -2.07
N ASP A 329 -39.85 -6.57 -2.56
CA ASP A 329 -39.53 -7.45 -3.68
C ASP A 329 -39.56 -8.92 -3.23
N ARG A 330 -40.37 -9.73 -3.92
CA ARG A 330 -40.56 -11.15 -3.61
C ARG A 330 -39.23 -11.93 -3.59
N ARG A 331 -38.31 -11.65 -4.51
CA ARG A 331 -37.02 -12.37 -4.59
C ARG A 331 -36.15 -12.10 -3.38
N ILE A 332 -36.17 -10.86 -2.90
CA ILE A 332 -35.44 -10.47 -1.68
C ILE A 332 -36.09 -11.12 -0.47
N ARG A 333 -37.44 -11.13 -0.39
CA ARG A 333 -38.17 -11.80 0.69
C ARG A 333 -37.84 -13.29 0.79
N ASP A 334 -37.87 -14.02 -0.32
CA ASP A 334 -37.60 -15.46 -0.34
C ASP A 334 -36.19 -15.79 0.21
N ILE A 335 -35.22 -14.91 -0.05
CA ILE A 335 -33.85 -15.07 0.45
C ILE A 335 -33.72 -14.67 1.91
N VAL A 336 -34.35 -13.57 2.33
CA VAL A 336 -34.39 -13.20 3.75
C VAL A 336 -35.04 -14.30 4.58
N SER A 337 -36.16 -14.87 4.12
CA SER A 337 -36.85 -15.97 4.81
C SER A 337 -36.04 -17.26 4.87
N SER A 338 -35.22 -17.55 3.86
CA SER A 338 -34.37 -18.73 3.85
C SER A 338 -33.07 -18.57 4.65
N GLU A 339 -32.69 -17.32 4.99
CA GLU A 339 -31.49 -16.99 5.75
C GLU A 339 -31.83 -16.55 7.18
N ARG A 340 -31.97 -17.52 8.09
CA ARG A 340 -32.42 -17.32 9.48
C ARG A 340 -31.72 -16.17 10.21
N LEU A 341 -30.41 -16.02 10.03
CA LEU A 341 -29.64 -15.00 10.73
C LEU A 341 -29.82 -13.60 10.11
N LEU A 342 -30.02 -13.51 8.79
CA LEU A 342 -30.38 -12.26 8.11
C LEU A 342 -31.79 -11.81 8.53
N ALA A 343 -32.76 -12.73 8.55
CA ALA A 343 -34.10 -12.45 9.05
C ALA A 343 -34.07 -11.94 10.50
N PHE A 344 -33.31 -12.61 11.38
CA PHE A 344 -33.14 -12.19 12.77
C PHE A 344 -32.50 -10.79 12.88
N ALA A 345 -31.46 -10.49 12.11
CA ALA A 345 -30.82 -9.18 12.09
C ALA A 345 -31.78 -8.06 11.62
N LEU A 346 -32.69 -8.36 10.68
CA LEU A 346 -33.70 -7.42 10.22
C LEU A 346 -34.84 -7.25 11.24
N GLN A 347 -35.28 -8.33 11.89
CA GLN A 347 -36.30 -8.31 12.95
C GLN A 347 -35.87 -7.47 14.14
N THR A 348 -34.65 -7.69 14.63
CA THR A 348 -34.09 -6.93 15.76
C THR A 348 -33.98 -5.42 15.48
N ASN A 349 -34.01 -5.03 14.20
CA ASN A 349 -34.00 -3.64 13.76
C ASN A 349 -35.38 -3.12 13.30
N GLY A 350 -36.44 -3.92 13.45
CA GLY A 350 -37.81 -3.57 13.10
C GLY A 350 -38.07 -3.47 11.59
N LEU A 351 -37.26 -4.14 10.77
CA LEU A 351 -37.36 -4.15 9.30
C LEU A 351 -38.09 -5.38 8.75
N TRP A 352 -38.23 -6.42 9.57
CA TRP A 352 -38.81 -7.68 9.17
C TRP A 352 -39.74 -8.15 10.30
N ALA A 353 -40.92 -8.61 9.94
CA ALA A 353 -41.82 -9.34 10.82
C ALA A 353 -41.95 -10.75 10.24
N ASP A 354 -41.91 -11.77 11.10
CA ASP A 354 -42.16 -13.14 10.66
C ASP A 354 -43.51 -13.18 9.91
N GLY A 355 -43.45 -13.61 8.66
CA GLY A 355 -44.60 -13.91 7.81
C GLY A 355 -44.81 -15.41 7.76
#